data_AF-A0A318QYV3-F1
#
_entry.id   AF-A0A318QYV3-F1
#
_cell.length_a   1.000
_cell.length_b   1.000
_cell.length_c   1.000
_cell.angle_alpha   90.00
_cell.angle_beta   90.00
_cell.angle_gamma   90.00
#
_symmetry.space_group_name_H-M   'P 1'
#
loop_
_entity.id
_entity.type
_entity.pdbx_description
1 polymer ?
#
loop_
_entity_poly.entity_id
_entity_poly.type
_entity_poly.pdbx_seq_one_letter_code
_entity_poly.pdbx_strand_id
1 'polypeptide(L)'
;MTHSFANAAHAGTFTIGGDLAIHRLGFGAMRITGPGIWGPPADHDEAIRTLRRLRNLGVEQIDLWQLHRIDPKVPADEQFDAVRSFIDQKLIRHAGLSEVSVDDIKAASKFFDVATVQNRYNLVDRTSEDVLDYCTAQNIGFIPWFPLAAGDLAKPGSILDIMAGKYGAHPSQIALAWILKRSPVMLPIPGTSKVAHLEQNVAAASITLSDEDFAALDSEGRKAFQSTP
;
A
#
# COMPACT_ATOMS: atom_id res chain seq x y z
N MET A 1 -11.85 -10.87 -37.36
CA MET A 1 -11.43 -11.16 -35.98
C MET A 1 -12.03 -10.08 -35.09
N THR A 2 -13.03 -10.43 -34.29
CA THR A 2 -13.61 -9.50 -33.31
C THR A 2 -12.61 -9.34 -32.18
N HIS A 3 -11.95 -8.18 -32.12
CA HIS A 3 -11.21 -7.81 -30.91
C HIS A 3 -12.23 -7.67 -29.78
N SER A 4 -12.27 -8.64 -28.87
CA SER A 4 -12.93 -8.48 -27.59
C SER A 4 -12.23 -7.32 -26.89
N PHE A 5 -12.87 -6.15 -26.84
CA PHE A 5 -12.36 -5.04 -26.04
C PHE A 5 -12.31 -5.49 -24.58
N ALA A 6 -11.17 -5.30 -23.92
CA ALA A 6 -11.03 -5.57 -22.50
C ALA A 6 -12.04 -4.69 -21.74
N ASN A 7 -12.98 -5.33 -21.05
CA ASN A 7 -14.03 -4.70 -20.24
C ASN A 7 -13.97 -5.28 -18.82
N ALA A 8 -14.09 -4.42 -17.80
CA ALA A 8 -14.05 -4.80 -16.39
C ALA A 8 -15.19 -5.74 -15.96
N ALA A 9 -16.27 -5.85 -16.75
CA ALA A 9 -17.33 -6.84 -16.52
C ALA A 9 -16.81 -8.28 -16.47
N HIS A 10 -15.70 -8.59 -17.16
CA HIS A 10 -15.05 -9.90 -17.07
C HIS A 10 -14.45 -10.20 -15.68
N ALA A 11 -14.26 -9.19 -14.83
CA ALA A 11 -13.75 -9.35 -13.47
C ALA A 11 -14.87 -9.66 -12.44
N GLY A 12 -16.14 -9.74 -12.87
CA GLY A 12 -17.29 -9.98 -12.01
C GLY A 12 -17.89 -8.70 -11.40
N THR A 13 -18.84 -8.85 -10.49
CA THR A 13 -19.52 -7.75 -9.78
C THR A 13 -19.36 -7.87 -8.26
N PHE A 14 -19.29 -6.72 -7.58
CA PHE A 14 -19.26 -6.61 -6.11
C PHE A 14 -20.32 -5.60 -5.67
N THR A 15 -21.00 -5.86 -4.54
CA THR A 15 -22.05 -4.96 -4.03
C THR A 15 -21.52 -4.13 -2.87
N ILE A 16 -21.49 -2.81 -3.05
CA ILE A 16 -21.20 -1.85 -1.99
C ILE A 16 -22.52 -1.49 -1.29
N GLY A 17 -22.57 -1.54 0.04
CA GLY A 17 -23.74 -1.10 0.81
C GLY A 17 -24.99 -1.98 0.68
N GLY A 18 -24.91 -3.09 -0.07
CA GLY A 18 -26.02 -4.02 -0.31
C GLY A 18 -26.86 -3.71 -1.55
N ASP A 19 -26.66 -2.56 -2.20
CA ASP A 19 -27.49 -2.10 -3.32
C ASP A 19 -26.70 -1.57 -4.53
N LEU A 20 -25.44 -1.13 -4.36
CA LEU A 20 -24.62 -0.62 -5.45
C LEU A 20 -23.72 -1.71 -6.04
N ALA A 21 -24.17 -2.33 -7.14
CA ALA A 21 -23.37 -3.30 -7.89
C ALA A 21 -22.32 -2.59 -8.77
N ILE A 22 -21.05 -2.88 -8.55
CA ILE A 22 -19.91 -2.35 -9.33
C ILE A 22 -19.10 -3.49 -9.95
N HIS A 23 -18.43 -3.24 -11.08
CA HIS A 23 -17.40 -4.13 -11.62
C HIS A 23 -16.03 -3.75 -11.05
N ARG A 24 -15.39 -4.68 -10.31
CA ARG A 24 -14.16 -4.38 -9.57
C ARG A 24 -12.92 -4.57 -10.43
N LEU A 25 -12.16 -3.50 -10.64
CA LEU A 25 -10.79 -3.57 -11.16
C LEU A 25 -9.88 -2.73 -10.27
N GLY A 26 -8.92 -3.37 -9.60
CA GLY A 26 -7.83 -2.64 -8.96
C GLY A 26 -6.92 -2.05 -10.03
N PHE A 27 -6.98 -0.74 -10.25
CA PHE A 27 -6.12 -0.06 -11.21
C PHE A 27 -5.19 0.93 -10.49
N GLY A 28 -3.88 0.77 -10.67
CA GLY A 28 -2.91 1.72 -10.17
C GLY A 28 -3.04 3.06 -10.90
N ALA A 29 -3.31 4.13 -10.17
CA ALA A 29 -3.56 5.46 -10.74
C ALA A 29 -2.26 6.28 -10.96
N MET A 30 -1.11 5.63 -11.01
CA MET A 30 0.21 6.29 -11.09
C MET A 30 0.41 7.17 -12.35
N ARG A 31 -0.48 7.06 -13.34
CA ARG A 31 -0.41 7.84 -14.60
C ARG A 31 -1.34 9.03 -14.68
N ILE A 32 -2.14 9.31 -13.63
CA ILE A 32 -2.96 10.53 -13.55
C ILE A 32 -2.31 11.63 -12.70
N THR A 33 -1.05 11.43 -12.32
CA THR A 33 -0.17 12.40 -11.66
C THR A 33 0.83 12.99 -12.66
N GLY A 34 1.63 13.97 -12.25
CA GLY A 34 2.67 14.56 -13.11
C GLY A 34 3.86 13.63 -13.41
N PRO A 35 4.85 14.13 -14.19
CA PRO A 35 5.99 13.36 -14.68
C PRO A 35 6.73 12.60 -13.57
N GLY A 36 7.07 11.33 -13.83
CA GLY A 36 7.73 10.46 -12.85
C GLY A 36 6.84 10.03 -11.68
N ILE A 37 5.53 10.30 -11.74
CA ILE A 37 4.55 10.06 -10.67
C ILE A 37 4.62 11.15 -9.58
N TRP A 38 4.94 12.39 -9.96
CA TRP A 38 5.14 13.53 -9.05
C TRP A 38 4.28 14.73 -9.45
N GLY A 39 3.67 15.41 -8.47
CA GLY A 39 2.97 16.67 -8.67
C GLY A 39 1.65 16.57 -9.45
N PRO A 40 0.99 17.73 -9.71
CA PRO A 40 -0.22 17.78 -10.51
C PRO A 40 0.04 17.24 -11.92
N PRO A 41 -0.94 16.57 -12.56
CA PRO A 41 -0.81 16.19 -13.95
C PRO A 41 -0.58 17.43 -14.81
N ALA A 42 0.22 17.30 -15.88
CA ALA A 42 0.47 18.40 -16.82
C ALA A 42 -0.83 18.95 -17.44
N ASP A 43 -1.87 18.11 -17.52
CA ASP A 43 -3.22 18.47 -17.95
C ASP A 43 -4.22 17.85 -16.95
N HIS A 44 -4.71 18.69 -16.03
CA HIS A 44 -5.71 18.32 -15.03
C HIS A 44 -7.02 17.85 -15.67
N ASP A 45 -7.44 18.49 -16.75
CA ASP A 45 -8.68 18.15 -17.44
C ASP A 45 -8.56 16.82 -18.20
N GLU A 46 -7.39 16.49 -18.76
CA GLU A 46 -7.13 15.17 -19.34
C GLU A 46 -7.01 14.07 -18.27
N ALA A 47 -6.47 14.38 -17.09
CA ALA A 47 -6.51 13.44 -15.97
C ALA A 47 -7.97 13.11 -15.59
N ILE A 48 -8.82 14.13 -15.47
CA ILE A 48 -10.27 13.94 -15.28
C ILE A 48 -10.88 13.17 -16.46
N ARG A 49 -10.50 13.47 -17.71
CA ARG A 49 -11.01 12.78 -18.90
C ARG A 49 -10.62 11.30 -18.92
N THR A 50 -9.39 10.98 -18.52
CA THR A 50 -8.89 9.62 -18.36
C THR A 50 -9.67 8.88 -17.28
N LEU A 51 -9.88 9.50 -16.12
CA LEU A 51 -10.73 8.93 -15.07
C LEU A 51 -12.17 8.70 -15.56
N ARG A 52 -12.74 9.63 -16.31
CA ARG A 52 -14.08 9.48 -16.89
C ARG A 52 -14.16 8.36 -17.94
N ARG A 53 -13.07 8.11 -18.69
CA ARG A 53 -12.97 7.00 -19.67
C ARG A 53 -12.97 5.63 -19.00
N LEU A 54 -12.56 5.52 -17.72
CA LEU A 54 -12.63 4.26 -16.97
C LEU A 54 -14.06 3.68 -16.99
N ARG A 55 -15.08 4.53 -16.93
CA ARG A 55 -16.49 4.10 -17.02
C ARG A 55 -16.81 3.42 -18.34
N ASN A 56 -16.22 3.88 -19.45
CA ASN A 56 -16.39 3.24 -20.76
C ASN A 56 -15.73 1.85 -20.83
N LEU A 57 -14.79 1.56 -19.92
CA LEU A 57 -14.17 0.25 -19.73
C LEU A 57 -14.89 -0.58 -18.64
N GLY A 58 -16.02 -0.10 -18.13
CA GLY A 58 -16.80 -0.74 -17.07
C GLY A 58 -16.29 -0.48 -15.64
N VAL A 59 -15.27 0.37 -15.45
CA VAL A 59 -14.78 0.75 -14.12
C VAL A 59 -15.49 2.02 -13.67
N GLU A 60 -16.48 1.86 -12.80
CA GLU A 60 -17.38 2.97 -12.41
C GLU A 60 -16.80 3.87 -11.31
N GLN A 61 -15.88 3.35 -10.50
CA GLN A 61 -15.25 4.05 -9.38
C GLN A 61 -13.90 3.39 -9.04
N ILE A 62 -12.92 4.19 -8.61
CA ILE A 62 -11.66 3.66 -8.02
C ILE A 62 -11.88 3.45 -6.51
N ASP A 63 -11.67 2.22 -6.02
CA ASP A 63 -11.84 1.88 -4.59
C ASP A 63 -10.91 2.71 -3.69
N LEU A 64 -9.62 2.76 -4.03
CA LEU A 64 -8.59 3.48 -3.28
C LEU A 64 -7.66 4.20 -4.26
N TRP A 65 -7.53 5.50 -4.11
CA TRP A 65 -6.54 6.32 -4.79
C TRP A 65 -5.57 6.90 -3.75
N GLN A 66 -4.28 6.96 -4.04
CA GLN A 66 -3.30 7.54 -3.12
C GLN A 66 -2.58 8.71 -3.77
N LEU A 67 -2.50 9.84 -3.05
CA LEU A 67 -1.60 10.92 -3.43
C LEU A 67 -0.19 10.38 -3.29
N HIS A 68 0.46 10.15 -4.44
CA HIS A 68 1.71 9.42 -4.45
C HIS A 68 2.78 10.14 -3.62
N ARG A 69 2.81 11.47 -3.68
CA ARG A 69 3.74 12.35 -2.96
C ARG A 69 3.09 13.72 -2.80
N ILE A 70 3.40 14.42 -1.72
CA ILE A 70 3.09 15.84 -1.61
C ILE A 70 4.18 16.60 -2.37
N ASP A 71 3.81 17.30 -3.44
CA ASP A 71 4.77 18.09 -4.21
C ASP A 71 5.15 19.36 -3.42
N PRO A 72 6.42 19.56 -3.04
CA PRO A 72 6.83 20.74 -2.29
C PRO A 72 6.71 22.06 -3.09
N LYS A 73 6.48 21.99 -4.40
CA LYS A 73 6.31 23.18 -5.26
C LYS A 73 4.87 23.68 -5.33
N VAL A 74 3.90 22.91 -4.84
CA VAL A 74 2.49 23.26 -4.81
C VAL A 74 2.05 23.33 -3.35
N PRO A 75 1.32 24.36 -2.91
CA PRO A 75 0.76 24.39 -1.56
C PRO A 75 0.01 23.08 -1.24
N ALA A 76 0.27 22.51 -0.07
CA ALA A 76 -0.24 21.18 0.27
C ALA A 76 -1.78 21.18 0.38
N ASP A 77 -2.36 22.27 0.87
CA ASP A 77 -3.80 22.49 0.92
C ASP A 77 -4.46 22.45 -0.46
N GLU A 78 -3.87 23.08 -1.47
CA GLU A 78 -4.37 23.00 -2.85
C GLU A 78 -4.37 21.55 -3.39
N GLN A 79 -3.33 20.78 -3.06
CA GLN A 79 -3.27 19.36 -3.43
C GLN A 79 -4.35 18.56 -2.70
N PHE A 80 -4.56 18.81 -1.41
CA PHE A 80 -5.58 18.11 -0.62
C PHE A 80 -7.00 18.47 -1.04
N ASP A 81 -7.26 19.73 -1.39
CA ASP A 81 -8.53 20.18 -1.96
C ASP A 81 -8.84 19.47 -3.29
N ALA A 82 -7.82 19.29 -4.15
CA ALA A 82 -7.98 18.54 -5.39
C ALA A 82 -8.39 17.08 -5.12
N VAL A 83 -7.75 16.41 -4.14
CA VAL A 83 -8.11 15.04 -3.73
C VAL A 83 -9.54 14.98 -3.19
N ARG A 84 -9.94 15.92 -2.33
CA ARG A 84 -11.33 16.01 -1.83
C ARG A 84 -12.32 16.13 -2.99
N SER A 85 -12.00 16.93 -4.01
CA SER A 85 -12.87 17.09 -5.18
C SER A 85 -13.09 15.80 -5.96
N PHE A 86 -12.13 14.86 -5.95
CA PHE A 86 -12.28 13.55 -6.59
C PHE A 86 -13.24 12.64 -5.80
N ILE A 87 -13.25 12.76 -4.48
CA ILE A 87 -14.19 12.05 -3.58
C ILE A 87 -15.60 12.61 -3.77
N ASP A 88 -15.76 13.94 -3.74
CA ASP A 88 -17.06 14.62 -3.88
C ASP A 88 -17.74 14.29 -5.22
N GLN A 89 -16.94 14.15 -6.29
CA GLN A 89 -17.40 13.74 -7.62
C GLN A 89 -17.59 12.23 -7.77
N LYS A 90 -17.38 11.45 -6.70
CA LYS A 90 -17.48 9.97 -6.65
C LYS A 90 -16.53 9.26 -7.63
N LEU A 91 -15.47 9.93 -8.09
CA LEU A 91 -14.46 9.34 -8.98
C LEU A 91 -13.59 8.33 -8.22
N ILE A 92 -13.31 8.63 -6.96
CA ILE A 92 -12.60 7.74 -6.02
C ILE A 92 -13.48 7.54 -4.79
N ARG A 93 -13.44 6.34 -4.19
CA ARG A 93 -14.19 6.03 -2.97
C ARG A 93 -13.41 6.37 -1.71
N HIS A 94 -12.13 5.98 -1.68
CA HIS A 94 -11.21 6.25 -0.59
C HIS A 94 -9.95 6.93 -1.12
N ALA A 95 -9.39 7.82 -0.29
CA ALA A 95 -8.12 8.47 -0.54
C ALA A 95 -7.08 8.01 0.49
N GLY A 96 -5.82 7.91 0.05
CA GLY A 96 -4.69 7.69 0.92
C GLY A 96 -3.50 8.55 0.51
N LEU A 97 -2.38 8.37 1.19
CA LEU A 97 -1.15 9.13 1.01
C LEU A 97 0.04 8.18 0.85
N SER A 98 1.14 8.65 0.27
CA SER A 98 2.39 7.88 0.17
C SER A 98 3.63 8.75 0.36
N GLU A 99 4.63 8.19 1.05
CA GLU A 99 5.82 8.89 1.60
C GLU A 99 5.47 10.15 2.36
N VAL A 100 4.65 9.98 3.39
CA VAL A 100 4.22 11.10 4.23
C VAL A 100 4.70 10.92 5.66
N SER A 101 4.93 12.03 6.33
CA SER A 101 5.15 12.08 7.77
C SER A 101 3.81 12.04 8.54
N VAL A 102 3.88 11.91 9.87
CA VAL A 102 2.69 12.06 10.73
C VAL A 102 2.03 13.44 10.58
N ASP A 103 2.83 14.50 10.40
CA ASP A 103 2.29 15.85 10.30
C ASP A 103 1.59 16.09 8.96
N ASP A 104 2.08 15.48 7.87
CA ASP A 104 1.40 15.48 6.58
C ASP A 104 0.04 14.77 6.66
N ILE A 105 -0.03 13.61 7.35
CA ILE A 105 -1.29 12.89 7.55
C ILE A 105 -2.28 13.76 8.32
N LYS A 106 -1.85 14.41 9.40
CA LYS A 106 -2.69 15.34 10.17
C LYS A 106 -3.15 16.53 9.34
N ALA A 107 -2.30 17.06 8.45
CA ALA A 107 -2.66 18.16 7.58
C ALA A 107 -3.72 17.73 6.56
N ALA A 108 -3.52 16.61 5.86
CA ALA A 108 -4.46 16.07 4.89
C ALA A 108 -5.80 15.66 5.51
N SER A 109 -5.79 15.13 6.75
CA SER A 109 -6.99 14.72 7.48
C SER A 109 -7.97 15.86 7.77
N LYS A 110 -7.56 17.13 7.57
CA LYS A 110 -8.46 18.29 7.64
C LYS A 110 -9.33 18.45 6.38
N PHE A 111 -8.99 17.76 5.30
CA PHE A 111 -9.63 17.90 3.99
C PHE A 111 -10.44 16.66 3.60
N PHE A 112 -9.95 15.47 3.93
CA PHE A 112 -10.62 14.20 3.64
C PHE A 112 -10.16 13.11 4.61
N ASP A 113 -10.96 12.04 4.72
CA ASP A 113 -10.60 10.87 5.52
C ASP A 113 -9.45 10.10 4.86
N VAL A 114 -8.27 10.12 5.49
CA VAL A 114 -7.10 9.36 5.03
C VAL A 114 -7.32 7.89 5.35
N ALA A 115 -7.71 7.10 4.35
CA ALA A 115 -8.00 5.67 4.53
C ALA A 115 -6.72 4.82 4.65
N THR A 116 -5.67 5.17 3.90
CA THR A 116 -4.40 4.44 3.92
C THR A 116 -3.17 5.35 3.81
N VAL A 117 -2.05 4.86 4.32
CA VAL A 117 -0.70 5.43 4.12
C VAL A 117 0.22 4.35 3.55
N GLN A 118 0.89 4.65 2.45
CA GLN A 118 1.87 3.78 1.81
C GLN A 118 3.29 4.35 1.93
N ASN A 119 4.05 3.86 2.90
CA ASN A 119 5.44 4.26 3.13
C ASN A 119 6.38 3.06 3.08
N ARG A 120 7.69 3.33 3.01
CA ARG A 120 8.70 2.28 3.14
C ARG A 120 8.70 1.74 4.56
N TYR A 121 8.59 0.42 4.67
CA TYR A 121 8.72 -0.24 5.95
C TYR A 121 8.95 -1.75 5.74
N ASN A 122 9.88 -2.31 6.49
CA ASN A 122 10.10 -3.75 6.56
C ASN A 122 10.86 -4.08 7.85
N LEU A 123 11.27 -5.34 8.02
CA LEU A 123 11.98 -5.79 9.23
C LEU A 123 13.23 -4.95 9.56
N VAL A 124 13.94 -4.44 8.55
CA VAL A 124 15.19 -3.69 8.74
C VAL A 124 14.98 -2.19 8.57
N ASP A 125 14.18 -1.75 7.61
CA ASP A 125 13.88 -0.35 7.39
C ASP A 125 12.72 0.08 8.29
N ARG A 126 13.06 0.79 9.38
CA ARG A 126 12.13 1.34 10.37
C ARG A 126 11.91 2.84 10.21
N THR A 127 12.21 3.41 9.05
CA THR A 127 12.12 4.87 8.82
C THR A 127 10.71 5.41 9.10
N SER A 128 9.68 4.59 8.87
CA SER A 128 8.26 4.96 9.05
C SER A 128 7.63 4.35 10.31
N GLU A 129 8.42 4.01 11.33
CA GLU A 129 7.93 3.38 12.57
C GLU A 129 6.90 4.27 13.29
N ASP A 130 7.17 5.57 13.41
CA ASP A 130 6.28 6.56 14.01
C ASP A 130 4.99 6.74 13.21
N VAL A 131 5.09 6.74 11.87
CA VAL A 131 3.95 6.81 10.96
C VAL A 131 3.07 5.57 11.11
N LEU A 132 3.66 4.37 11.22
CA LEU A 132 2.93 3.13 11.47
C LEU A 132 2.22 3.17 12.83
N ASP A 133 2.90 3.61 13.89
CA ASP A 133 2.30 3.72 15.23
C ASP A 133 1.14 4.71 15.24
N TYR A 134 1.29 5.85 14.56
CA TYR A 134 0.21 6.81 14.37
C TYR A 134 -0.96 6.21 13.59
N CYS A 135 -0.70 5.54 12.47
CA CYS A 135 -1.74 4.88 11.68
C CYS A 135 -2.49 3.80 12.49
N THR A 136 -1.77 3.03 13.30
CA THR A 136 -2.35 2.04 14.22
C THR A 136 -3.28 2.71 15.22
N ALA A 137 -2.84 3.79 15.86
CA ALA A 137 -3.64 4.52 16.84
C ALA A 137 -4.89 5.18 16.23
N GLN A 138 -4.84 5.58 14.96
CA GLN A 138 -5.95 6.22 14.24
C GLN A 138 -6.79 5.24 13.40
N ASN A 139 -6.49 3.95 13.43
CA ASN A 139 -7.12 2.93 12.57
C ASN A 139 -7.05 3.25 11.06
N ILE A 140 -5.91 3.79 10.62
CA ILE A 140 -5.58 4.06 9.21
C ILE A 140 -4.79 2.87 8.67
N GLY A 141 -5.17 2.35 7.50
CA GLY A 141 -4.44 1.24 6.87
C GLY A 141 -3.00 1.62 6.52
N PHE A 142 -2.02 0.80 6.88
CA PHE A 142 -0.62 1.03 6.53
C PHE A 142 -0.16 0.00 5.50
N ILE A 143 0.23 0.49 4.31
CA ILE A 143 0.64 -0.33 3.16
C ILE A 143 2.17 -0.24 3.01
N PRO A 144 2.96 -1.15 3.62
CA PRO A 144 4.40 -1.11 3.50
C PRO A 144 4.84 -1.52 2.09
N TRP A 145 5.59 -0.65 1.40
CA TRP A 145 6.28 -1.01 0.17
C TRP A 145 7.70 -1.51 0.46
N PHE A 146 8.21 -2.37 -0.43
CA PHE A 146 9.43 -3.16 -0.23
C PHE A 146 9.46 -4.02 1.06
N PRO A 147 8.39 -4.77 1.36
CA PRO A 147 8.24 -5.48 2.64
C PRO A 147 9.23 -6.64 2.82
N LEU A 148 9.79 -7.19 1.73
CA LEU A 148 10.69 -8.34 1.77
C LEU A 148 12.18 -7.98 1.93
N ALA A 149 12.51 -6.69 1.96
CA ALA A 149 13.89 -6.26 2.01
C ALA A 149 14.47 -6.41 3.43
N ALA A 150 15.06 -7.57 3.71
CA ALA A 150 15.62 -7.90 5.02
C ALA A 150 17.17 -7.88 5.08
N GLY A 151 17.84 -7.47 4.00
CA GLY A 151 19.30 -7.29 3.98
C GLY A 151 20.08 -8.51 4.50
N ASP A 152 21.01 -8.28 5.42
CA ASP A 152 21.83 -9.32 6.04
C ASP A 152 21.03 -10.32 6.88
N LEU A 153 19.86 -9.91 7.39
CA LEU A 153 18.97 -10.80 8.14
C LEU A 153 18.30 -11.87 7.29
N ALA A 154 18.46 -11.85 5.95
CA ALA A 154 17.97 -12.89 5.04
C ALA A 154 19.06 -13.86 4.55
N LYS A 155 20.32 -13.69 4.98
CA LYS A 155 21.42 -14.59 4.60
C LYS A 155 21.30 -15.97 5.27
N PRO A 156 21.86 -17.04 4.69
CA PRO A 156 21.94 -18.34 5.37
C PRO A 156 22.60 -18.21 6.75
N GLY A 157 22.05 -18.88 7.75
CA GLY A 157 22.48 -18.82 9.15
C GLY A 157 22.00 -17.59 9.93
N SER A 158 21.24 -16.68 9.31
CA SER A 158 20.62 -15.53 9.99
C SER A 158 19.41 -15.94 10.83
N ILE A 159 18.89 -15.00 11.63
CA ILE A 159 17.68 -15.22 12.41
C ILE A 159 16.46 -15.58 11.53
N LEU A 160 16.29 -15.00 10.33
CA LEU A 160 15.19 -15.40 9.45
C LEU A 160 15.36 -16.83 8.93
N ASP A 161 16.59 -17.28 8.68
CA ASP A 161 16.88 -18.63 8.22
C ASP A 161 16.62 -19.67 9.33
N ILE A 162 17.02 -19.36 10.56
CA ILE A 162 16.73 -20.19 11.74
C ILE A 162 15.22 -20.29 11.97
N MET A 163 14.51 -19.15 11.92
CA MET A 163 13.05 -19.12 12.09
C MET A 163 12.33 -19.81 10.93
N ALA A 164 12.83 -19.68 9.70
CA ALA A 164 12.32 -20.41 8.55
C ALA A 164 12.36 -21.92 8.79
N GLY A 165 13.47 -22.45 9.33
CA GLY A 165 13.57 -23.84 9.76
C GLY A 165 12.57 -24.22 10.85
N LYS A 166 12.42 -23.38 11.89
CA LYS A 166 11.46 -23.60 13.00
C LYS A 166 10.02 -23.71 12.54
N TYR A 167 9.62 -22.87 11.58
CA TYR A 167 8.24 -22.77 11.10
C TYR A 167 7.98 -23.56 9.80
N GLY A 168 8.99 -24.24 9.25
CA GLY A 168 8.87 -24.96 7.98
C GLY A 168 8.51 -24.06 6.80
N ALA A 169 9.02 -22.83 6.79
CA ALA A 169 8.69 -21.78 5.83
C ALA A 169 9.94 -21.21 5.15
N HIS A 170 9.76 -20.38 4.13
CA HIS A 170 10.86 -19.62 3.53
C HIS A 170 11.17 -18.34 4.33
N PRO A 171 12.43 -17.85 4.41
CA PRO A 171 12.78 -16.62 5.13
C PRO A 171 11.93 -15.39 4.76
N SER A 172 11.55 -15.26 3.48
CA SER A 172 10.64 -14.19 3.02
C SER A 172 9.24 -14.28 3.63
N GLN A 173 8.74 -15.49 3.89
CA GLN A 173 7.44 -15.69 4.53
C GLN A 173 7.51 -15.33 6.02
N ILE A 174 8.62 -15.64 6.69
CA ILE A 174 8.85 -15.21 8.08
C ILE A 174 8.90 -13.68 8.16
N ALA A 175 9.59 -13.01 7.24
CA ALA A 175 9.61 -11.55 7.17
C ALA A 175 8.20 -10.96 6.97
N LEU A 176 7.38 -11.53 6.08
CA LEU A 176 5.99 -11.11 5.90
C LEU A 176 5.12 -11.39 7.12
N ALA A 177 5.25 -12.56 7.75
CA ALA A 177 4.51 -12.91 8.97
C ALA A 177 4.84 -11.94 10.12
N TRP A 178 6.11 -11.54 10.23
CA TRP A 178 6.54 -10.52 11.16
C TRP A 178 5.86 -9.16 10.88
N ILE A 179 5.84 -8.72 9.62
CA ILE A 179 5.17 -7.48 9.21
C ILE A 179 3.67 -7.54 9.56
N LEU A 180 2.99 -8.62 9.21
CA LEU A 180 1.56 -8.80 9.50
C LEU A 180 1.26 -8.80 11.00
N LYS A 181 2.15 -9.36 11.83
CA LYS A 181 1.99 -9.36 13.29
C LYS A 181 2.29 -7.99 13.93
N ARG A 182 3.11 -7.14 13.31
CA ARG A 182 3.55 -5.85 13.89
C ARG A 182 2.40 -4.89 14.19
N SER A 183 1.32 -4.91 13.40
CA SER A 183 0.18 -4.04 13.61
C SER A 183 -1.09 -4.59 12.95
N PRO A 184 -2.28 -4.43 13.55
CA PRO A 184 -3.55 -4.84 12.93
C PRO A 184 -3.91 -4.06 11.66
N VAL A 185 -3.29 -2.91 11.42
CA VAL A 185 -3.55 -2.09 10.22
C VAL A 185 -2.62 -2.39 9.05
N MET A 186 -1.79 -3.44 9.15
CA MET A 186 -0.75 -3.73 8.16
C MET A 186 -1.28 -4.43 6.91
N LEU A 187 -0.96 -3.88 5.73
CA LEU A 187 -1.43 -4.34 4.42
C LEU A 187 -0.25 -4.44 3.41
N PRO A 188 0.69 -5.40 3.59
CA PRO A 188 1.91 -5.45 2.77
C PRO A 188 1.64 -5.76 1.30
N ILE A 189 2.44 -5.15 0.43
CA ILE A 189 2.33 -5.29 -1.03
C ILE A 189 3.61 -5.91 -1.65
N PRO A 190 3.96 -7.17 -1.34
CA PRO A 190 5.12 -7.82 -1.94
C PRO A 190 4.87 -8.05 -3.45
N GLY A 191 5.67 -7.38 -4.29
CA GLY A 191 5.62 -7.57 -5.73
C GLY A 191 6.39 -8.81 -6.20
N THR A 192 5.87 -9.50 -7.21
CA THR A 192 6.57 -10.61 -7.89
C THR A 192 6.04 -10.81 -9.31
N SER A 193 6.91 -11.30 -10.21
CA SER A 193 6.54 -11.75 -11.57
C SER A 193 6.40 -13.26 -11.70
N LYS A 194 6.62 -14.02 -10.61
CA LYS A 194 6.58 -15.49 -10.60
C LYS A 194 5.42 -15.99 -9.75
N VAL A 195 4.62 -16.90 -10.31
CA VAL A 195 3.45 -17.51 -9.63
C VAL A 195 3.87 -18.21 -8.33
N ALA A 196 4.96 -18.99 -8.34
CA ALA A 196 5.44 -19.68 -7.14
C ALA A 196 5.76 -18.70 -5.97
N HIS A 197 6.31 -17.52 -6.27
CA HIS A 197 6.56 -16.51 -5.23
C HIS A 197 5.24 -15.86 -4.76
N LEU A 198 4.24 -15.71 -5.63
CA LEU A 198 2.92 -15.22 -5.23
C LEU A 198 2.29 -16.18 -4.22
N GLU A 199 2.30 -17.49 -4.52
CA GLU A 199 1.80 -18.54 -3.62
C GLU A 199 2.53 -18.51 -2.28
N GLN A 200 3.86 -18.37 -2.29
CA GLN A 200 4.65 -18.20 -1.07
C GLN A 200 4.25 -16.96 -0.26
N ASN A 201 4.10 -15.81 -0.91
CA ASN A 201 3.70 -14.55 -0.26
C ASN A 201 2.31 -14.67 0.39
N VAL A 202 1.36 -15.32 -0.29
CA VAL A 202 0.00 -15.55 0.24
C VAL A 202 0.06 -16.50 1.45
N ALA A 203 0.82 -17.58 1.35
CA ALA A 203 0.96 -18.57 2.43
C ALA A 203 1.58 -17.97 3.71
N ALA A 204 2.36 -16.88 3.61
CA ALA A 204 2.92 -16.20 4.77
C ALA A 204 1.85 -15.70 5.76
N ALA A 205 0.65 -15.35 5.28
CA ALA A 205 -0.46 -14.90 6.13
C ALA A 205 -1.01 -16.01 7.05
N SER A 206 -0.69 -17.28 6.78
CA SER A 206 -1.07 -18.40 7.63
C SER A 206 -0.04 -18.72 8.73
N ILE A 207 1.12 -18.06 8.72
CA ILE A 207 2.17 -18.27 9.71
C ILE A 207 1.86 -17.41 10.94
N THR A 208 1.64 -18.06 12.07
CA THR A 208 1.46 -17.37 13.36
C THR A 208 2.76 -17.44 14.14
N LEU A 209 3.50 -16.32 14.19
CA LEU A 209 4.69 -16.22 15.04
C LEU A 209 4.28 -16.17 16.52
N SER A 210 5.04 -16.85 17.38
CA SER A 210 4.93 -16.65 18.83
C SER A 210 5.34 -15.23 19.23
N ASP A 211 4.97 -14.78 20.43
CA ASP A 211 5.38 -13.45 20.92
C ASP A 211 6.90 -13.37 21.14
N GLU A 212 7.50 -14.47 21.58
CA GLU A 212 8.96 -14.60 21.74
C GLU A 212 9.68 -14.47 20.40
N ASP A 213 9.25 -15.22 19.38
CA ASP A 213 9.91 -15.19 18.06
C ASP A 213 9.70 -13.83 17.37
N PHE A 214 8.51 -13.24 17.53
CA PHE A 214 8.25 -11.89 17.06
C PHE A 214 9.20 -10.87 17.72
N ALA A 215 9.36 -10.94 19.04
CA ALA A 215 10.24 -10.03 19.79
C ALA A 215 11.72 -10.22 19.41
N ALA A 216 12.15 -11.47 19.21
CA ALA A 216 13.51 -11.76 18.76
C ALA A 216 13.80 -11.15 17.38
N LEU A 217 12.89 -11.36 16.41
CA LEU A 217 12.97 -10.75 15.09
C LEU A 217 12.93 -9.23 15.14
N ASP A 218 12.02 -8.65 15.95
CA ASP A 218 11.90 -7.19 16.08
C ASP A 218 13.18 -6.55 16.63
N SER A 219 13.77 -7.16 17.66
CA SER A 219 15.05 -6.72 18.25
C SER A 219 16.17 -6.72 17.21
N GLU A 220 16.36 -7.80 16.45
CA GLU A 220 17.41 -7.87 15.43
C GLU A 220 17.15 -6.89 14.28
N GLY A 221 15.89 -6.73 13.87
CA GLY A 221 15.47 -5.73 12.88
C GLY A 221 15.84 -4.31 13.29
N ARG A 222 15.57 -3.92 14.55
CA ARG A 222 15.93 -2.59 15.08
C ARG A 222 17.45 -2.37 15.15
N LYS A 223 18.22 -3.38 15.55
CA LYS A 223 19.69 -3.31 15.56
C LYS A 223 20.24 -3.11 14.14
N ALA A 224 19.70 -3.85 13.16
CA ALA A 224 20.08 -3.71 11.77
C ALA A 224 19.74 -2.30 11.22
N PHE A 225 18.57 -1.76 11.57
CA PHE A 225 18.19 -0.40 11.21
C PHE A 225 19.19 0.65 11.73
N GLN A 226 19.51 0.59 13.02
CA GLN A 226 20.43 1.53 13.69
C GLN A 226 21.87 1.44 13.16
N SER A 227 22.23 0.31 12.56
CA SER A 227 23.55 0.07 11.97
C SER A 227 23.62 0.47 10.48
N THR A 228 22.50 0.91 9.91
CA THR A 228 22.48 1.39 8.52
C THR A 228 23.07 2.81 8.48
N PRO A 229 24.11 3.06 7.67
CA PRO A 229 24.80 4.35 7.61
C PRO A 229 23.94 5.48 7.04
#